data_AF-A0A957RMF6-F1
#
_entry.id   AF-A0A957RMF6-F1
#
_cell.length_a   1.000
_cell.length_b   1.000
_cell.length_c   1.000
_cell.angle_alpha   90.00
_cell.angle_beta   90.00
_cell.angle_gamma   90.00
#
_symmetry.space_group_name_H-M   'P 1'
#
loop_
_entity.id
_entity.type
_entity.pdbx_description
1 polymer ?
#
loop_
_entity_poly.entity_id
_entity_poly.type
_entity_poly.pdbx_seq_one_letter_code
_entity_poly.pdbx_strand_id
1 'polypeptide(L)' 'MDKTRVMERKGKLSDLDRSFDLAFWQAQTPEARFSAAWELIVHYARVKGIDVHQLRLQRSVEALHKQRG' A
#
# COMPACT_ATOMS: atom_id res chain seq x y z
N MET A 1 10.92 -18.00 16.61
CA MET A 1 11.13 -17.60 15.20
C MET A 1 9.78 -17.50 14.55
N ASP A 2 9.33 -16.28 14.26
CA ASP A 2 8.11 -16.07 13.49
C ASP A 2 8.38 -16.56 12.05
N LYS A 3 7.57 -17.51 11.58
CA LYS A 3 7.75 -18.09 10.24
C LYS A 3 7.26 -17.05 9.24
N THR A 4 8.12 -16.61 8.33
CA THR A 4 7.72 -15.83 7.16
C THR A 4 6.57 -16.55 6.45
N ARG A 5 5.37 -15.98 6.51
CA ARG A 5 4.20 -16.51 5.81
C ARG A 5 4.27 -16.05 4.36
N VAL A 6 4.50 -16.99 3.45
CA VAL A 6 4.43 -16.75 2.02
C VAL A 6 2.99 -17.05 1.56
N MET A 7 2.37 -16.11 0.86
CA MET A 7 1.06 -16.27 0.22
C MET A 7 1.24 -16.24 -1.29
N GLU A 8 0.72 -17.23 -1.99
CA GLU A 8 0.79 -17.32 -3.45
C GLU A 8 -0.54 -17.86 -4.01
N ARG A 9 -0.99 -17.32 -5.14
CA ARG A 9 -2.12 -17.86 -5.90
C ARG A 9 -1.75 -17.89 -7.38
N LYS A 10 -1.94 -19.04 -8.03
CA LYS A 10 -1.71 -19.26 -9.46
C LYS A 10 -3.03 -19.54 -10.16
N GLY A 11 -3.19 -19.00 -11.35
CA GLY A 11 -4.38 -19.20 -12.19
C GLY A 11 -4.28 -18.37 -13.46
N LYS A 12 -5.23 -18.56 -14.37
CA LYS A 12 -5.37 -17.69 -15.53
C LYS A 12 -5.81 -16.31 -15.06
N LEU A 13 -5.23 -15.25 -15.63
CA LEU A 13 -5.54 -13.87 -15.21
C LEU A 13 -7.05 -13.55 -15.29
N SER A 14 -7.76 -14.12 -16.27
CA SER A 14 -9.22 -13.99 -16.41
C SER A 14 -10.02 -14.54 -15.22
N ASP A 15 -9.44 -15.50 -14.51
CA ASP A 15 -10.08 -16.25 -13.44
C ASP A 15 -9.62 -15.74 -12.06
N LEU A 16 -8.62 -14.85 -12.02
CA LEU A 16 -8.09 -14.24 -10.81
C LEU A 16 -8.88 -12.97 -10.47
N ASP A 17 -9.79 -13.11 -9.51
CA ASP A 17 -10.50 -11.98 -8.90
C ASP A 17 -9.62 -11.20 -7.89
N ARG A 18 -10.19 -10.20 -7.21
CA ARG A 18 -9.48 -9.38 -6.20
C ARG A 18 -9.44 -10.00 -4.80
N SER A 19 -9.99 -11.21 -4.61
CA SER A 19 -10.12 -11.79 -3.26
C SER A 19 -8.77 -12.10 -2.61
N PHE A 20 -7.80 -12.58 -3.39
CA PHE A 20 -6.42 -12.77 -2.90
C PHE A 20 -5.75 -11.46 -2.52
N ASP A 21 -5.88 -10.43 -3.37
CA ASP A 21 -5.29 -9.12 -3.09
C ASP A 21 -5.83 -8.56 -1.76
N LEU A 22 -7.15 -8.64 -1.56
CA LEU A 22 -7.78 -8.21 -0.31
C LEU A 22 -7.25 -9.00 0.89
N ALA A 23 -7.23 -10.33 0.80
CA ALA A 23 -6.74 -11.17 1.90
C ALA A 23 -5.26 -10.91 2.21
N PHE A 24 -4.42 -10.80 1.18
CA PHE A 24 -3.00 -10.50 1.31
C PHE A 24 -2.78 -9.16 2.01
N TRP A 25 -3.43 -8.10 1.55
CA TRP A 25 -3.27 -6.76 2.12
C TRP A 25 -3.86 -6.64 3.53
N GLN A 26 -4.96 -7.32 3.83
CA GLN A 26 -5.54 -7.31 5.18
C GLN A 26 -4.69 -8.09 6.19
N ALA A 27 -3.87 -9.04 5.75
CA ALA A 27 -2.92 -9.75 6.60
C ALA A 27 -1.69 -8.91 6.97
N GLN A 28 -1.43 -7.79 6.28
CA GLN A 28 -0.26 -6.94 6.54
C GLN A 28 -0.52 -5.98 7.69
N THR A 29 0.55 -5.62 8.42
CA THR A 29 0.47 -4.56 9.42
C THR A 29 0.17 -3.21 8.74
N PRO A 30 -0.40 -2.23 9.47
CA PRO A 30 -0.55 -0.87 8.97
C PRO A 30 0.75 -0.32 8.38
N GLU A 31 1.88 -0.48 9.06
CA GLU A 31 3.20 0.03 8.66
C GLU A 31 3.66 -0.56 7.32
N ALA A 32 3.51 -1.88 7.14
CA ALA A 32 3.88 -2.55 5.90
C ALA A 32 3.05 -2.05 4.71
N ARG A 33 1.73 -1.83 4.92
CA ARG A 33 0.84 -1.26 3.89
C ARG A 33 1.28 0.15 3.49
N PHE A 34 1.56 1.01 4.48
CA PHE A 34 2.00 2.37 4.22
C PHE A 34 3.38 2.43 3.55
N SER A 35 4.33 1.59 3.94
CA SER A 35 5.65 1.51 3.29
C SER A 35 5.53 1.13 1.82
N ALA A 36 4.78 0.07 1.52
CA ALA A 36 4.59 -0.38 0.14
C ALA A 36 3.88 0.70 -0.73
N ALA A 37 2.86 1.36 -0.18
CA ALA A 37 2.19 2.46 -0.86
C ALA A 37 3.14 3.64 -1.12
N TRP A 38 4.00 3.98 -0.15
CA TRP A 38 4.96 5.05 -0.28
C TRP A 38 6.04 4.75 -1.32
N GLU A 39 6.59 3.54 -1.32
CA GLU A 39 7.55 3.07 -2.32
C GLU A 39 6.99 3.20 -3.74
N LEU A 40 5.71 2.85 -3.94
CA LEU A 40 5.03 3.00 -5.23
C LEU A 40 4.90 4.47 -5.64
N ILE A 41 4.56 5.37 -4.72
CA ILE A 41 4.45 6.82 -4.99
C ILE A 41 5.82 7.39 -5.38
N VAL A 42 6.88 7.07 -4.64
CA VAL A 42 8.24 7.51 -4.93
C VAL A 42 8.68 6.97 -6.30
N HIS A 43 8.39 5.71 -6.60
CA HIS A 43 8.70 5.12 -7.91
C HIS A 43 7.99 5.86 -9.04
N TYR A 44 6.68 6.10 -8.89
CA TYR A 44 5.91 6.89 -9.85
C TYR A 44 6.49 8.28 -10.07
N ALA A 45 6.82 9.00 -8.99
CA ALA A 45 7.40 10.33 -9.06
C ALA A 45 8.72 10.34 -9.84
N ARG A 46 9.61 9.38 -9.57
CA ARG A 46 10.87 9.18 -10.31
C ARG A 46 10.62 8.94 -11.79
N VAL A 47 9.70 8.05 -12.14
CA VAL A 47 9.36 7.74 -13.55
C VAL A 47 8.78 8.97 -14.27
N LYS A 48 8.07 9.85 -13.56
CA LYS A 48 7.48 11.07 -14.12
C LYS A 48 8.37 12.31 -14.04
N GLY A 49 9.57 12.21 -13.46
CA GLY A 49 10.45 13.36 -13.27
C GLY A 49 9.93 14.38 -12.25
N ILE A 50 9.04 13.96 -11.35
CA ILE A 50 8.55 14.79 -10.24
C ILE A 50 9.63 14.79 -9.16
N ASP A 51 9.94 15.97 -8.63
CA ASP A 51 10.87 16.11 -7.50
C ASP A 51 10.32 15.37 -6.26
N VAL A 52 10.99 14.28 -5.90
CA VAL A 52 10.61 13.43 -4.76
C VAL A 52 10.67 14.17 -3.42
N HIS A 53 11.48 15.23 -3.32
CA HIS A 53 11.57 16.05 -2.10
C HIS A 53 10.33 16.91 -1.88
N GLN A 54 9.47 17.04 -2.89
CA GLN A 54 8.19 17.75 -2.80
C GLN A 54 7.02 16.81 -2.47
N LEU A 55 7.25 15.49 -2.40
CA LEU A 55 6.24 14.54 -2.01
C LEU A 55 5.94 14.71 -0.52
N ARG A 56 4.72 15.16 -0.23
CA ARG A 56 4.16 15.26 1.11
C ARG A 56 2.76 14.71 1.09
N LEU A 57 2.31 14.21 2.23
CA LEU A 57 0.90 13.86 2.39
C LEU A 57 0.06 15.10 2.07
N GLN A 58 -0.86 14.95 1.12
CA GLN A 58 -1.77 16.05 0.79
C GLN A 58 -2.75 16.23 1.94
N ARG A 59 -2.68 17.38 2.61
CA ARG A 59 -3.55 17.72 3.74
C ARG A 59 -5.04 17.71 3.39
N SER A 60 -5.40 17.84 2.12
CA SER A 60 -6.78 17.69 1.64
C SER A 60 -7.31 16.26 1.73
N VAL A 61 -6.42 15.26 1.77
CA VAL A 61 -6.75 13.84 1.95
C VAL A 61 -6.74 13.46 3.44
N GLU A 62 -6.16 14.32 4.28
CA GLU A 62 -5.96 14.10 5.71
C GLU A 62 -7.15 14.66 6.52
N ALA A 63 -8.25 13.89 6.61
CA ALA A 63 -9.36 14.18 7.52
C ALA A 63 -9.08 13.66 8.94
N LEU A 64 -8.01 14.15 9.57
CA LEU A 64 -7.72 13.83 10.97
C LEU A 64 -8.69 14.60 11.88
N HIS A 65 -9.75 13.93 12.30
CA HIS A 65 -10.65 14.46 13.32
C HIS A 65 -10.11 14.11 14.70
N LYS A 66 -10.02 15.11 15.59
CA LYS A 66 -9.75 14.87 17.00
C LYS A 66 -10.86 14.00 17.58
N GLN A 67 -10.52 12.84 18.10
CA GLN A 67 -11.46 11.99 18.82
C GLN A 67 -11.92 12.77 20.06
N ARG A 68 -13.20 13.19 20.07
CA ARG A 68 -13.81 13.81 21.26
C ARG A 68 -13.96 12.72 22.31
N GLY A 69 -13.22 12.86 23.41
CA GLY A 69 -13.56 12.26 24.70
C GLY A 69 -14.57 13.12 25.43
#